data_AF-A0A0B7BTU0-F1
#
_entry.id   AF-A0A0B7BTU0-F1
#
_cell.length_a   1.000
_cell.length_b   1.000
_cell.length_c   1.000
_cell.angle_alpha   90.00
_cell.angle_beta   90.00
_cell.angle_gamma   90.00
#
_symmetry.space_group_name_H-M   'P 1'
#
loop_
_entity.id
_entity.type
_entity.pdbx_description
1 polymer ?
#
loop_
_entity_poly.entity_id
_entity_poly.type
_entity_poly.pdbx_seq_one_letter_code
_entity_poly.pdbx_strand_id
1 'polypeptide(L)'
;ERTYVKDLEICINCYMKPMSEPSANVPGGILSKEHVVFSNMDEIYEFHKDVFLKELEKYETIPEDVGHCFVTWAEKFSIYVTYCKNKPDSNALLVEQAGSFFEEMQHKSKLNEPIASYLIKPVQRVTKYQL
;
A
#
# COMPACT_ATOMS: atom_id res chain seq x y z
N GLU A 1 0.42 3.55 -13.58
CA GLU A 1 0.69 2.29 -12.86
C GLU A 1 2.06 2.29 -12.19
N ARG A 2 3.17 2.50 -12.92
CA ARG A 2 4.55 2.52 -12.38
C ARG A 2 4.72 3.32 -11.07
N THR A 3 4.18 4.54 -11.01
CA THR A 3 4.23 5.39 -9.80
C THR A 3 3.54 4.74 -8.60
N TYR A 4 2.39 4.07 -8.82
CA TYR A 4 1.66 3.40 -7.75
C TYR A 4 2.47 2.23 -7.18
N VAL A 5 3.01 1.38 -8.05
CA VAL A 5 3.90 0.27 -7.64
C VAL A 5 5.10 0.79 -6.84
N LYS A 6 5.73 1.86 -7.31
CA LYS A 6 6.87 2.49 -6.62
C LYS A 6 6.47 3.04 -5.25
N ASP A 7 5.31 3.67 -5.14
CA ASP A 7 4.85 4.23 -3.86
C ASP A 7 4.55 3.12 -2.84
N LEU A 8 3.96 2.00 -3.27
CA LEU A 8 3.77 0.83 -2.39
C LEU A 8 5.12 0.24 -1.95
N GLU A 9 6.07 0.10 -2.88
CA GLU A 9 7.41 -0.38 -2.59
C GLU A 9 8.12 0.48 -1.55
N ILE A 10 8.01 1.81 -1.66
CA ILE A 10 8.54 2.75 -0.67
C ILE A 10 7.89 2.50 0.68
N CYS A 11 6.56 2.35 0.75
CA CYS A 11 5.88 2.11 2.01
C CYS A 11 6.36 0.82 2.68
N ILE A 12 6.46 -0.26 1.91
CA ILE A 12 6.92 -1.57 2.39
C ILE A 12 8.36 -1.49 2.88
N ASN A 13 9.27 -0.88 2.11
CA ASN A 13 10.69 -0.88 2.44
C ASN A 13 11.08 0.14 3.52
N CYS A 14 10.36 1.26 3.63
CA CYS A 14 10.71 2.34 4.54
C CYS A 14 9.89 2.33 5.84
N TYR A 15 8.73 1.68 5.88
CA TYR A 15 7.88 1.62 7.07
C TYR A 15 7.55 0.18 7.51
N MET A 16 7.08 -0.69 6.62
CA MET A 16 6.65 -2.04 7.03
C MET A 16 7.82 -2.92 7.48
N LYS A 17 8.87 -3.03 6.65
CA LYS A 17 10.05 -3.83 6.96
C LYS A 17 10.77 -3.32 8.21
N PRO A 18 11.06 -2.02 8.36
CA PRO A 18 11.81 -1.58 9.52
C PRO A 18 10.95 -1.52 10.80
N MET A 19 9.62 -1.55 10.72
CA MET A 19 8.76 -1.83 11.89
C MET A 19 8.91 -3.28 12.37
N SER A 20 9.13 -4.21 11.44
CA SER A 20 9.29 -5.64 11.72
C SER A 20 10.71 -6.03 12.16
N GLU A 21 11.66 -5.08 12.18
CA GLU A 21 13.03 -5.34 12.59
C GLU A 21 13.12 -5.52 14.12
N PRO A 22 13.84 -6.53 14.63
CA PRO A 22 14.02 -6.71 16.08
C PRO A 22 14.67 -5.54 16.80
N SER A 23 15.44 -4.71 16.07
CA SER A 23 16.07 -3.49 16.58
C SER A 23 15.15 -2.28 16.59
N ALA A 24 13.92 -2.39 16.07
CA ALA A 24 12.97 -1.29 16.04
C ALA A 24 12.41 -1.03 17.43
N ASN A 25 12.48 0.22 17.88
CA ASN A 25 11.86 0.65 19.13
C ASN A 25 10.36 0.91 18.92
N VAL A 26 9.63 -0.14 18.56
CA VAL A 26 8.20 -0.06 18.22
C VAL A 26 7.38 0.28 19.47
N PRO A 27 6.55 1.34 19.46
CA PRO A 27 5.66 1.66 20.57
C PRO A 27 4.74 0.48 20.92
N GLY A 28 4.54 0.22 22.22
CA GLY A 28 3.74 -0.91 22.69
C GLY A 28 2.31 -0.95 22.14
N GLY A 29 1.73 0.22 21.81
CA GLY A 29 0.40 0.31 21.22
C GLY A 29 0.29 -0.23 19.79
N ILE A 30 1.40 -0.28 19.04
CA ILE A 30 1.48 -0.79 17.66
C ILE A 30 2.38 -2.02 17.50
N LEU A 31 3.06 -2.45 18.56
CA LEU A 31 3.91 -3.65 18.54
C LEU A 31 3.12 -4.88 18.07
N SER A 32 3.66 -5.60 17.08
CA SER A 32 3.04 -6.79 16.48
C SER A 32 1.68 -6.53 15.80
N LYS A 33 1.39 -5.28 15.43
CA LYS A 33 0.16 -4.87 14.73
C LYS A 33 0.43 -4.40 13.30
N GLU A 34 1.49 -4.90 12.67
CA GLU A 34 1.85 -4.60 11.27
C GLU A 34 0.67 -4.90 10.34
N HIS A 35 -0.02 -6.02 10.55
CA HIS A 35 -1.21 -6.42 9.80
C HIS A 35 -2.38 -5.43 9.95
N VAL A 36 -2.47 -4.68 11.05
CA VAL A 36 -3.48 -3.61 11.22
C VAL A 36 -3.00 -2.32 10.57
N VAL A 37 -1.73 -1.95 10.76
CA VAL A 37 -1.16 -0.72 10.19
C VAL A 37 -1.19 -0.77 8.66
N PHE A 38 -0.73 -1.87 8.07
CA PHE A 38 -0.49 -2.00 6.64
C PHE A 38 -1.52 -2.88 5.90
N SER A 39 -2.38 -3.63 6.60
CA SER A 39 -3.25 -4.64 5.98
C SER A 39 -2.45 -5.61 5.10
N ASN A 40 -3.06 -6.09 4.02
CA ASN A 40 -2.48 -6.84 2.91
C ASN A 40 -1.82 -5.93 1.84
N MET A 41 -1.10 -4.87 2.23
CA MET A 41 -0.40 -3.99 1.27
C MET A 41 0.66 -4.73 0.46
N ASP A 42 1.32 -5.72 1.06
CA ASP A 42 2.26 -6.62 0.41
C ASP A 42 1.60 -7.39 -0.75
N GLU A 43 0.44 -7.99 -0.50
CA GLU A 43 -0.34 -8.70 -1.51
C GLU A 43 -0.75 -7.77 -2.68
N ILE A 44 -1.18 -6.54 -2.37
CA ILE A 44 -1.49 -5.53 -3.39
C ILE A 44 -0.25 -5.17 -4.20
N TYR A 45 0.87 -4.92 -3.53
CA TYR A 45 2.11 -4.59 -4.21
C TYR A 45 2.58 -5.71 -5.14
N GLU A 46 2.58 -6.96 -4.68
CA GLU A 46 2.97 -8.12 -5.47
C GLU A 46 2.09 -8.28 -6.71
N PHE A 47 0.76 -8.24 -6.55
CA PHE A 47 -0.17 -8.30 -7.68
C PHE A 47 0.12 -7.20 -8.71
N HIS A 48 0.27 -5.95 -8.25
CA HIS A 48 0.48 -4.83 -9.15
C HIS A 48 1.85 -4.86 -9.83
N LYS A 49 2.91 -5.21 -9.10
CA LYS A 49 4.28 -5.27 -9.62
C LYS A 49 4.48 -6.42 -10.59
N ASP A 50 4.03 -7.61 -10.22
CA ASP A 50 4.40 -8.83 -10.93
C ASP A 50 3.43 -9.19 -12.05
N VAL A 51 2.18 -8.72 -11.96
CA VAL A 51 1.11 -9.03 -12.91
C VAL A 51 0.56 -7.76 -13.54
N PHE A 52 -0.15 -6.93 -12.77
CA PHE A 52 -1.04 -5.92 -13.35
C PHE A 52 -0.30 -4.83 -14.15
N LEU A 53 0.87 -4.38 -13.67
CA LEU A 53 1.71 -3.43 -14.41
C LEU A 53 2.14 -3.98 -15.77
N LYS A 54 2.60 -5.23 -15.82
CA LYS A 54 3.07 -5.87 -17.06
C LYS A 54 1.91 -6.10 -18.02
N GLU A 55 0.73 -6.43 -17.51
CA GLU A 55 -0.48 -6.55 -18.34
C GLU A 55 -0.88 -5.20 -18.94
N LEU A 56 -0.88 -4.12 -18.14
CA LEU A 56 -1.19 -2.78 -18.65
C LEU A 56 -0.18 -2.28 -19.69
N GLU A 57 1.12 -2.62 -19.55
CA GLU A 57 2.15 -2.29 -20.53
C GLU A 57 1.88 -2.90 -21.92
N LYS A 58 1.20 -4.06 -22.00
CA LYS A 58 0.82 -4.67 -23.30
C LYS A 58 -0.18 -3.84 -24.08
N TYR A 59 -0.98 -3.03 -23.39
CA TYR A 59 -2.03 -2.20 -23.97
C TYR A 59 -1.60 -0.72 -24.15
N GLU A 60 -0.31 -0.40 -23.96
CA GLU A 60 0.19 0.98 -24.10
C GLU A 60 -0.09 1.58 -25.49
N THR A 61 -0.09 0.73 -26.53
CA THR A 61 -0.36 1.13 -27.92
C THR A 61 -1.81 0.88 -28.36
N ILE A 62 -2.66 0.26 -27.53
CA ILE A 62 -4.05 -0.12 -27.86
C ILE A 62 -4.95 0.15 -26.62
N PRO A 63 -5.17 1.43 -26.26
CA PRO A 63 -5.88 1.79 -25.03
C PRO A 63 -7.35 1.36 -25.02
N GLU A 64 -7.98 1.17 -26.19
CA GLU A 64 -9.36 0.70 -26.32
C GLU A 64 -9.57 -0.70 -25.72
N ASP A 65 -8.55 -1.56 -25.72
CA ASP A 65 -8.63 -2.94 -25.25
C ASP A 65 -8.24 -3.11 -23.77
N VAL A 66 -7.83 -2.03 -23.09
CA VAL A 66 -7.36 -2.09 -21.69
C VAL A 66 -8.43 -2.63 -20.74
N GLY A 67 -9.71 -2.48 -21.08
CA GLY A 67 -10.84 -3.04 -20.31
C GLY A 67 -10.75 -4.56 -20.15
N HIS A 68 -10.19 -5.28 -21.13
CA HIS A 68 -9.99 -6.73 -21.03
C HIS A 68 -9.06 -7.12 -19.89
N CYS A 69 -8.06 -6.29 -19.57
CA CYS A 69 -7.16 -6.52 -18.44
C CYS A 69 -7.95 -6.54 -17.12
N PHE A 70 -8.86 -5.58 -16.94
CA PHE A 70 -9.69 -5.49 -15.72
C PHE A 70 -10.66 -6.66 -15.58
N VAL A 71 -11.29 -7.09 -16.69
CA VAL A 71 -12.19 -8.25 -16.67
C VAL A 71 -11.41 -9.54 -16.36
N THR A 72 -10.25 -9.72 -16.98
CA THR A 72 -9.39 -10.90 -16.78
C THR A 72 -8.94 -11.03 -15.33
N TRP A 73 -8.63 -9.91 -14.67
CA TRP A 73 -8.10 -9.90 -13.31
C TRP A 73 -9.12 -9.48 -12.25
N ALA A 74 -10.42 -9.45 -12.59
CA ALA A 74 -11.47 -8.93 -11.71
C ALA A 74 -11.48 -9.59 -10.32
N GLU A 75 -11.30 -10.91 -10.25
CA GLU A 75 -11.26 -11.64 -8.97
C GLU A 75 -10.07 -11.23 -8.10
N LYS A 76 -8.92 -10.90 -8.70
CA LYS A 76 -7.74 -10.43 -7.96
C LYS A 76 -7.95 -9.06 -7.32
N PHE A 77 -8.88 -8.24 -7.80
CA PHE A 77 -9.20 -6.96 -7.15
C PHE A 77 -9.93 -7.13 -5.81
N SER A 78 -10.35 -8.35 -5.43
CA SER A 78 -10.89 -8.63 -4.10
C SER A 78 -9.92 -8.27 -2.95
N ILE A 79 -8.60 -8.22 -3.22
CA ILE A 79 -7.57 -7.75 -2.28
C ILE A 79 -7.84 -6.32 -1.77
N TYR A 80 -8.49 -5.47 -2.58
CA TYR A 80 -8.88 -4.11 -2.18
C TYR A 80 -10.07 -4.11 -1.21
N VAL A 81 -10.93 -5.13 -1.23
CA VAL A 81 -12.02 -5.26 -0.25
C VAL A 81 -11.43 -5.48 1.14
N THR A 82 -10.45 -6.37 1.25
CA THR A 82 -9.71 -6.61 2.50
C THR A 82 -9.06 -5.32 3.00
N TYR A 83 -8.31 -4.64 2.12
CA TYR A 83 -7.62 -3.41 2.47
C TYR A 83 -8.55 -2.28 2.92
N CYS A 84 -9.64 -2.05 2.18
CA CYS A 84 -10.61 -1.01 2.52
C CYS A 84 -11.36 -1.30 3.83
N LYS A 85 -11.64 -2.58 4.13
CA LYS A 85 -12.25 -2.98 5.42
C LYS A 85 -11.35 -2.68 6.60
N ASN A 86 -10.03 -2.90 6.48
CA ASN A 86 -9.05 -2.63 7.53
C ASN A 86 -8.69 -1.13 7.67
N LYS A 87 -8.96 -0.31 6.64
CA LYS A 87 -8.50 1.08 6.59
C LYS A 87 -8.93 1.97 7.79
N PRO A 88 -10.16 1.87 8.34
CA PRO A 88 -10.54 2.62 9.52
C PRO A 88 -9.68 2.26 10.75
N ASP A 89 -9.41 0.97 10.96
CA ASP A 89 -8.63 0.49 12.11
C ASP A 89 -7.15 0.88 12.00
N SER A 90 -6.58 0.77 10.79
CA SER A 90 -5.24 1.29 10.47
C SER A 90 -5.11 2.78 10.84
N ASN A 91 -6.09 3.60 10.44
CA ASN A 91 -6.08 5.02 10.73
C ASN A 91 -6.18 5.33 12.22
N ALA A 92 -7.10 4.68 12.94
CA ALA A 92 -7.26 4.87 14.38
C ALA A 92 -5.98 4.49 15.12
N LEU A 93 -5.39 3.35 14.78
CA LEU A 93 -4.16 2.86 15.38
C LEU A 93 -2.98 3.84 15.16
N LEU A 94 -2.84 4.40 13.96
CA LEU A 94 -1.81 5.38 13.66
C LEU A 94 -1.94 6.66 14.48
N VAL A 95 -3.17 7.18 14.61
CA VAL A 95 -3.42 8.44 15.33
C VAL A 95 -3.27 8.27 16.83
N GLU A 96 -3.75 7.15 17.38
CA GLU A 96 -3.86 6.97 18.82
C GLU A 96 -2.61 6.36 19.45
N GLN A 97 -1.90 5.49 18.72
CA GLN A 97 -0.93 4.57 19.33
C GLN A 97 0.48 4.64 18.73
N ALA A 98 0.66 5.24 17.53
CA ALA A 98 1.96 5.24 16.87
C ALA A 98 2.93 6.33 17.38
N GLY A 99 2.42 7.40 17.99
CA GLY A 99 3.26 8.53 18.44
C GLY A 99 4.12 9.09 17.30
N SER A 100 5.39 9.41 17.59
CA SER A 100 6.37 9.90 16.61
C SER A 100 7.06 8.80 15.80
N PHE A 101 6.74 7.52 16.03
CA PHE A 101 7.51 6.39 15.47
C PHE A 101 7.63 6.47 13.94
N PHE A 102 6.51 6.67 13.23
CA PHE A 102 6.54 6.76 11.78
C PHE A 102 7.12 8.08 11.24
N GLU A 103 7.13 9.15 12.04
CA GLU A 103 7.83 10.39 11.70
C GLU A 103 9.35 10.18 11.75
N GLU A 104 9.85 9.49 12.78
CA GLU A 104 11.26 9.12 12.90
C GLU A 104 11.72 8.23 11.73
N MET A 105 10.89 7.26 11.34
CA MET A 105 11.13 6.45 10.15
C MET A 105 11.14 7.28 8.87
N GLN A 106 10.20 8.21 8.73
CA GLN A 106 10.14 9.14 7.59
C GLN A 106 11.45 9.94 7.48
N HIS A 107 11.95 10.47 8.60
CA HIS A 107 13.22 11.20 8.64
C HIS A 107 14.42 10.31 8.31
N LYS A 108 14.50 9.11 8.89
CA LYS A 108 15.59 8.14 8.64
C LYS A 108 15.67 7.73 7.17
N SER A 109 14.51 7.55 6.52
CA SER A 109 14.40 7.19 5.11
C SER A 109 14.39 8.39 4.16
N LYS A 110 14.48 9.63 4.67
CA LYS A 110 14.45 10.89 3.89
C LYS A 110 13.21 11.00 2.99
N LEU A 111 12.06 10.60 3.49
CA LEU A 111 10.81 10.64 2.77
C LEU A 111 10.13 12.01 2.92
N ASN A 112 9.56 12.49 1.81
CA ASN A 112 8.87 13.79 1.78
C ASN A 112 7.44 13.70 2.31
N GLU A 113 6.80 12.54 2.15
CA GLU A 113 5.40 12.32 2.53
C GLU A 113 5.32 11.51 3.83
N PRO A 114 4.34 11.78 4.71
CA PRO A 114 4.09 10.95 5.88
C PRO A 114 3.51 9.59 5.51
N ILE A 115 3.61 8.61 6.41
CA ILE A 115 3.09 7.25 6.20
C ILE A 115 1.61 7.24 5.76
N ALA A 116 0.78 8.13 6.32
CA ALA A 116 -0.64 8.22 5.99
C ALA A 116 -0.89 8.50 4.49
N SER A 117 0.00 9.26 3.84
CA SER A 117 -0.06 9.54 2.40
C SER A 117 0.18 8.29 1.56
N TYR A 118 0.96 7.32 2.05
CA TYR A 118 1.17 6.03 1.38
C TYR A 118 0.01 5.06 1.62
N LEU A 119 -0.49 4.99 2.86
CA LEU A 119 -1.56 4.06 3.24
C LEU A 119 -2.92 4.39 2.60
N ILE A 120 -3.13 5.62 2.12
CA ILE A 120 -4.35 5.99 1.39
C ILE A 120 -4.27 5.63 -0.11
N LYS A 121 -3.08 5.36 -0.66
CA LYS A 121 -2.88 5.16 -2.11
C LYS A 121 -3.68 3.98 -2.67
N PRO A 122 -3.80 2.80 -1.99
CA PRO A 122 -4.65 1.73 -2.50
C PRO A 122 -6.13 2.13 -2.63
N VAL A 123 -6.68 2.86 -1.66
CA VAL A 123 -8.06 3.36 -1.71
C VAL A 123 -8.23 4.33 -2.89
N GLN A 124 -7.29 5.26 -3.06
CA GLN A 124 -7.30 6.20 -4.19
C GLN A 124 -7.13 5.49 -5.54
N ARG A 125 -6.37 4.39 -5.57
CA ARG A 125 -6.10 3.65 -6.80
C ARG A 125 -7.35 2.95 -7.30
N VAL A 126 -8.05 2.22 -6.42
CA VAL A 126 -9.27 1.50 -6.80
C VAL A 126 -10.39 2.46 -7.23
N THR A 127 -10.52 3.62 -6.60
CA THR A 127 -11.50 4.64 -7.04
C THR A 127 -11.13 5.23 -8.40
N LYS A 128 -9.83 5.37 -8.69
CA LYS A 128 -9.37 5.88 -10.00
C LYS A 128 -9.64 4.91 -11.15
N TYR A 129 -9.74 3.60 -10.89
CA TYR A 129 -10.12 2.64 -11.94
C TYR A 129 -11.63 2.66 -12.26
N GLN A 130 -12.46 3.25 -11.39
CA GLN A 130 -13.89 3.40 -11.61
C GLN A 130 -14.27 4.69 -12.35
N LEU A 131 -13.34 5.65 -12.45
CA LEU A 131 -13.50 6.96 -13.10
C LEU A 131 -12.99 6.90 -14.55
#